data_AF-A0A0A1U5L1-F1
#
_entry.id   AF-A0A0A1U5L1-F1
#
_cell.length_a   1.000
_cell.length_b   1.000
_cell.length_c   1.000
_cell.angle_alpha   90.00
_cell.angle_beta   90.00
_cell.angle_gamma   90.00
#
_symmetry.space_group_name_H-M   'P 1'
#
loop_
_entity.id
_entity.type
_entity.pdbx_description
1 polymer ?
#
loop_
_entity_poly.entity_id
_entity_poly.type
_entity_poly.pdbx_seq_one_letter_code
_entity_poly.pdbx_strand_id
1 'polypeptide(L)'
;MIAIMLLIFGSVAEYFCANKAIGFYCTDRSNFVWCHNHLDGSKMTCASGLQCKCGSSSFNPCAFSFQEVADCNGEPGDFGGDQKPAESSEKPEESSKPAEDPDDDYCD
;
A
#
# COMPACT_ATOMS: atom_id res chain seq x y z
N MET A 1 -33.56 21.84 23.66
CA MET A 1 -32.61 20.72 23.56
C MET A 1 -32.52 20.36 22.08
N ILE A 2 -31.41 20.70 21.43
CA ILE A 2 -31.22 20.53 19.98
C ILE A 2 -30.76 19.10 19.73
N ALA A 3 -31.53 18.36 18.94
CA ALA A 3 -31.19 17.00 18.51
C ALA A 3 -29.97 17.07 17.56
N ILE A 4 -28.90 16.40 17.95
CA ILE A 4 -27.63 16.34 17.22
C ILE A 4 -27.84 15.49 15.96
N MET A 5 -27.72 16.11 14.78
CA MET A 5 -27.66 15.42 13.48
C MET A 5 -26.40 14.56 13.43
N LEU A 6 -26.59 13.23 13.39
CA LEU A 6 -25.58 12.27 13.01
C LEU A 6 -25.34 12.38 11.49
N LEU A 7 -24.38 13.21 11.08
CA LEU A 7 -23.78 13.17 9.76
C LEU A 7 -23.01 11.86 9.63
N ILE A 8 -23.63 10.88 8.97
CA ILE A 8 -22.98 9.64 8.54
C ILE A 8 -22.05 10.02 7.40
N PHE A 9 -20.75 10.18 7.69
CA PHE A 9 -19.71 10.28 6.68
C PHE A 9 -19.61 8.92 5.96
N GLY A 10 -20.25 8.80 4.80
CA GLY A 10 -20.08 7.67 3.88
C GLY A 10 -18.62 7.61 3.44
N SER A 11 -18.00 6.45 3.60
CA SER A 11 -16.59 6.18 3.33
C SER A 11 -16.26 6.34 1.84
N VAL A 12 -15.26 7.18 1.55
CA VAL A 12 -14.71 7.42 0.21
C VAL A 12 -13.89 6.20 -0.22
N ALA A 13 -14.55 5.16 -0.73
CA ALA A 13 -13.91 3.95 -1.25
C ALA A 13 -13.72 3.96 -2.79
N GLU A 14 -14.00 5.08 -3.46
CA GLU A 14 -14.14 5.17 -4.93
C GLU A 14 -12.87 5.54 -5.70
N TYR A 15 -11.71 5.68 -5.06
CA TYR A 15 -10.51 6.19 -5.75
C TYR A 15 -9.25 5.37 -5.50
N PHE A 16 -9.35 4.05 -5.27
CA PHE A 16 -8.15 3.24 -5.01
C PHE A 16 -7.10 3.36 -6.13
N CYS A 17 -7.53 3.38 -7.39
CA CYS A 17 -6.63 3.49 -8.54
C CYS A 17 -6.21 4.94 -8.85
N ALA A 18 -6.74 5.93 -8.13
CA ALA A 18 -6.33 7.33 -8.29
C ALA A 18 -4.84 7.47 -7.99
N ASN A 19 -4.12 8.05 -8.95
CA ASN A 19 -2.68 8.25 -8.89
C ASN A 19 -1.86 6.95 -8.81
N LYS A 20 -2.46 5.80 -9.09
CA LYS A 20 -1.75 4.54 -9.27
C LYS A 20 -1.42 4.31 -10.74
N ALA A 21 -0.33 3.60 -10.99
CA ALA A 21 -0.01 3.12 -12.33
C ALA A 21 -1.01 2.02 -12.75
N ILE A 22 -1.06 1.75 -14.05
CA ILE A 22 -1.82 0.60 -14.56
C ILE A 22 -1.09 -0.67 -14.10
N GLY A 23 -1.81 -1.56 -13.43
CA GLY A 23 -1.21 -2.78 -12.86
C GLY A 23 -2.06 -3.44 -11.79
N PHE A 24 -1.45 -4.39 -11.09
CA PHE A 24 -2.05 -5.17 -10.03
C PHE A 24 -1.51 -4.71 -8.68
N TYR A 25 -2.37 -4.62 -7.67
CA TYR A 25 -2.04 -4.15 -6.33
C TYR A 25 -2.64 -5.09 -5.28
N CYS A 26 -1.84 -5.85 -4.54
CA CYS A 26 -2.36 -6.81 -3.55
C CYS A 26 -2.79 -6.12 -2.26
N THR A 27 -4.09 -5.97 -2.04
CA THR A 27 -4.66 -5.41 -0.81
C THR A 27 -4.29 -6.24 0.42
N ASP A 28 -4.13 -7.55 0.24
CA ASP A 28 -3.63 -8.51 1.22
C ASP A 28 -3.09 -9.76 0.48
N ARG A 29 -2.78 -10.85 1.19
CA ARG A 29 -2.24 -12.08 0.59
C ARG A 29 -3.20 -12.86 -0.30
N SER A 30 -4.47 -12.49 -0.35
CA SER A 30 -5.51 -13.19 -1.09
C SER A 30 -6.24 -12.29 -2.07
N ASN A 31 -6.35 -10.99 -1.77
CA ASN A 31 -7.11 -10.02 -2.54
C ASN A 31 -6.21 -8.99 -3.22
N PHE A 32 -6.63 -8.55 -4.39
CA PHE A 32 -5.93 -7.53 -5.16
C PHE A 32 -6.88 -6.68 -5.98
N VAL A 33 -6.40 -5.52 -6.39
CA VAL A 33 -7.07 -4.64 -7.36
C VAL A 33 -6.26 -4.64 -8.64
N TRP A 34 -6.93 -4.88 -9.76
CA TRP A 34 -6.38 -4.58 -11.08
C TRP A 34 -6.85 -3.20 -11.52
N CYS A 35 -5.94 -2.24 -11.49
CA CYS A 35 -6.16 -0.90 -12.02
C CYS A 35 -5.88 -0.92 -13.52
N HIS A 36 -6.94 -0.92 -14.33
CA HIS A 36 -6.82 -0.85 -15.80
C HIS A 36 -6.76 0.58 -16.32
N ASN A 37 -7.08 1.58 -15.49
CA ASN A 37 -6.83 3.00 -15.72
C ASN A 37 -6.59 3.73 -14.37
N HIS A 38 -6.43 5.05 -14.38
CA HIS A 38 -6.13 5.86 -13.19
C HIS A 38 -7.33 6.17 -12.28
N LEU A 39 -8.53 5.69 -12.58
CA LEU A 39 -9.73 5.98 -11.79
C LEU A 39 -10.46 4.70 -11.39
N ASP A 40 -10.46 3.71 -12.27
CA ASP A 40 -11.20 2.48 -12.15
C ASP A 40 -10.27 1.28 -11.98
N GLY A 41 -10.74 0.34 -11.16
CA GLY A 41 -10.10 -0.97 -11.04
C GLY A 41 -11.08 -2.04 -10.59
N SER A 42 -10.70 -3.28 -10.83
CA SER A 42 -11.48 -4.46 -10.48
C SER A 42 -10.86 -5.15 -9.27
N LYS A 43 -11.64 -5.29 -8.20
CA LYS A 43 -11.27 -6.13 -7.05
C LYS A 43 -11.37 -7.60 -7.44
N MET A 44 -10.35 -8.35 -7.12
CA MET A 44 -10.23 -9.77 -7.42
C MET A 44 -9.59 -10.51 -6.26
N THR A 45 -9.74 -11.84 -6.28
CA THR A 45 -9.19 -12.74 -5.28
C THR A 45 -8.40 -13.83 -5.99
N CYS A 46 -7.23 -14.16 -5.47
CA CYS A 46 -6.44 -15.27 -5.97
C CYS A 46 -7.20 -16.59 -5.84
N ALA A 47 -6.98 -17.50 -6.80
CA ALA A 47 -7.56 -18.84 -6.72
C ALA A 47 -7.03 -19.59 -5.49
N SER A 48 -7.81 -20.55 -4.99
CA SER A 48 -7.46 -21.33 -3.79
C SER A 48 -6.05 -21.92 -3.89
N GLY A 49 -5.25 -21.75 -2.83
CA GLY A 49 -3.86 -22.21 -2.74
C GLY A 49 -2.83 -21.24 -3.33
N LEU A 50 -3.25 -20.22 -4.08
CA LEU A 50 -2.38 -19.13 -4.53
C LEU A 50 -2.43 -17.96 -3.55
N GLN A 51 -1.33 -17.22 -3.50
CA GLN A 51 -1.18 -16.01 -2.69
C GLN A 51 -0.79 -14.85 -3.59
N CYS A 52 -1.37 -13.70 -3.30
CA CYS A 52 -0.93 -12.42 -3.82
C CYS A 52 0.37 -12.05 -3.12
N LYS A 53 1.49 -12.01 -3.86
CA LYS A 53 2.82 -11.92 -3.26
C LYS A 53 3.41 -10.50 -3.17
N CYS A 54 2.84 -9.53 -3.88
CA CYS A 54 3.50 -8.25 -4.15
C CYS A 54 2.64 -7.06 -3.74
N GLY A 55 3.21 -5.97 -3.25
CA GLY A 55 2.46 -4.72 -3.08
C GLY A 55 1.88 -4.21 -4.42
N SER A 56 2.72 -4.23 -5.45
CA SER A 56 2.33 -3.97 -6.84
C SER A 56 3.11 -4.83 -7.86
N SER A 57 2.50 -5.09 -9.02
CA SER A 57 3.14 -5.76 -10.15
C SER A 57 2.47 -5.43 -11.48
N SER A 58 3.21 -5.47 -12.58
CA SER A 58 2.66 -5.39 -13.94
C SER A 58 1.99 -6.69 -14.40
N PHE A 59 2.23 -7.82 -13.72
CA PHE A 59 1.72 -9.15 -14.07
C PHE A 59 0.82 -9.73 -12.98
N ASN A 60 0.18 -10.87 -13.27
CA ASN A 60 -0.67 -11.57 -12.31
C ASN A 60 0.11 -11.83 -11.00
N PRO A 61 -0.32 -11.25 -9.86
CA PRO A 61 0.44 -11.34 -8.62
C PRO A 61 0.16 -12.63 -7.83
N CYS A 62 -0.79 -13.46 -8.29
CA CYS A 62 -1.18 -14.70 -7.64
C CYS A 62 -0.22 -15.84 -8.01
N ALA A 63 0.55 -16.31 -7.03
CA ALA A 63 1.47 -17.41 -7.20
C ALA A 63 1.45 -18.34 -5.98
N PHE A 64 1.96 -19.56 -6.10
CA PHE A 64 2.17 -20.38 -4.91
C PHE A 64 3.17 -19.72 -3.97
N SER A 65 3.11 -20.03 -2.67
CA SER A 65 4.01 -19.43 -1.67
C SER A 65 5.49 -19.58 -2.02
N PHE A 66 5.87 -20.71 -2.64
CA PHE A 66 7.23 -21.05 -3.04
C PHE A 66 7.66 -20.47 -4.41
N GLN A 67 6.77 -19.80 -5.14
CA GLN A 67 7.06 -19.24 -6.46
C GLN A 67 7.36 -17.75 -6.37
N GLU A 68 8.38 -17.29 -7.08
CA GLU A 68 8.68 -15.87 -7.26
C GLU A 68 7.77 -15.27 -8.35
N VAL A 69 7.45 -13.98 -8.19
CA VAL A 69 6.65 -13.21 -9.16
C VAL A 69 7.56 -12.16 -9.80
N ALA A 70 7.51 -12.01 -11.12
CA ALA A 70 8.29 -11.00 -11.83
C ALA A 70 7.74 -9.59 -11.57
N ASP A 71 8.64 -8.59 -11.56
CA ASP A 71 8.27 -7.18 -11.34
C ASP A 71 7.43 -6.99 -10.06
N CYS A 72 7.88 -7.63 -8.98
CA CYS A 72 7.23 -7.61 -7.69
C CYS A 72 7.80 -6.46 -6.86
N ASN A 73 6.96 -5.46 -6.57
CA ASN A 73 7.37 -4.27 -5.83
C ASN A 73 6.61 -4.19 -4.50
N GLY A 74 7.34 -4.17 -3.40
CA GLY A 74 6.77 -4.08 -2.04
C GLY A 74 6.04 -5.34 -1.59
N GLU A 75 5.51 -5.30 -0.37
CA GLU A 75 4.72 -6.38 0.22
C GLU A 75 3.21 -6.14 0.06
N PRO A 76 2.36 -7.18 0.05
CA PRO A 76 0.91 -6.99 0.06
C PRO A 76 0.47 -6.05 1.19
N GLY A 77 -0.36 -5.05 0.87
CA GLY A 77 -0.72 -3.98 1.79
C GLY A 77 0.10 -2.69 1.64
N ASP A 78 1.26 -2.74 1.00
CA ASP A 78 2.13 -1.59 0.76
C ASP A 78 2.03 -1.13 -0.70
N PHE A 79 1.31 -0.01 -0.91
CA PHE A 79 0.94 0.47 -2.26
C PHE A 79 1.69 1.71 -2.72
N GLY A 80 2.81 2.08 -2.07
CA GLY A 80 3.73 3.14 -2.53
C GLY A 80 3.03 4.38 -3.10
N GLY A 81 2.41 5.18 -2.24
CA GLY A 81 1.71 6.40 -2.61
C GLY A 81 0.74 6.82 -1.51
N ASP A 82 1.17 7.75 -0.66
CA ASP A 82 0.40 8.28 0.45
C ASP A 82 -0.97 8.79 0.02
N GLN A 83 -2.03 8.17 0.52
CA GLN A 83 -2.99 8.84 1.42
C GLN A 83 -3.53 7.83 2.43
N LYS A 84 -2.95 7.88 3.63
CA LYS A 84 -3.53 7.37 4.87
C LYS A 84 -4.65 8.32 5.32
N PRO A 85 -5.87 7.84 5.64
CA PRO A 85 -6.68 8.49 6.66
C PRO A 85 -6.17 8.08 8.05
N ALA A 86 -5.84 9.06 8.90
CA ALA A 86 -5.59 8.89 10.34
C ALA A 86 -6.79 8.16 10.99
N GLU A 87 -6.71 7.34 12.03
CA GLU A 87 -6.09 7.41 13.38
C GLU A 87 -6.41 6.01 14.01
N SER A 88 -5.64 5.35 14.87
CA SER A 88 -5.32 5.71 16.26
C SER A 88 -4.46 4.61 16.88
N SER A 89 -3.36 5.01 17.53
CA SER A 89 -2.95 4.50 18.84
C SER A 89 -1.77 5.35 19.32
N GLU A 90 -1.91 5.83 20.54
CA GLU A 90 -1.06 6.78 21.25
C GLU A 90 0.41 6.36 21.40
N LYS A 91 1.24 7.40 21.51
CA LYS A 91 2.65 7.55 21.99
C LYS A 91 2.91 6.81 23.34
N PRO A 92 4.18 6.66 23.86
CA PRO A 92 5.19 7.72 23.95
C PRO A 92 6.65 7.38 23.60
N GLU A 93 7.37 8.48 23.40
CA GLU A 93 8.80 8.71 23.20
C GLU A 93 9.75 7.91 24.10
N GLU A 94 10.96 7.61 23.60
CA GLU A 94 12.19 8.02 24.30
C GLU A 94 13.44 8.05 23.38
N SER A 95 14.08 9.22 23.31
CA SER A 95 15.53 9.52 23.38
C SER A 95 16.54 8.61 22.61
N SER A 96 17.43 9.08 21.75
CA SER A 96 18.43 10.14 21.98
C SER A 96 19.20 10.49 20.67
N LYS A 97 19.58 11.77 20.53
CA LYS A 97 20.52 12.41 19.56
C LYS A 97 21.98 11.90 19.74
N PRO A 98 23.03 12.46 19.08
CA PRO A 98 23.38 12.72 17.65
C PRO A 98 24.75 12.09 17.24
N ALA A 99 25.13 12.15 15.96
CA ALA A 99 26.53 12.30 15.51
C ALA A 99 26.50 12.79 14.04
N GLU A 100 26.72 14.08 13.76
CA GLU A 100 28.03 14.73 13.51
C GLU A 100 28.63 14.37 12.12
N ASP A 101 28.53 15.31 11.18
CA ASP A 101 29.56 15.66 10.17
C ASP A 101 30.93 15.82 10.89
N PRO A 102 32.11 15.59 10.28
CA PRO A 102 32.49 16.20 8.99
C PRO A 102 33.53 15.45 8.10
N ASP A 103 33.63 15.95 6.87
CA ASP A 103 34.85 16.24 6.07
C ASP A 103 35.96 15.18 5.79
N ASP A 104 36.55 15.39 4.60
CA ASP A 104 37.96 15.25 4.22
C ASP A 104 38.48 14.04 3.39
N ASP A 105 39.40 14.43 2.49
CA ASP A 105 40.39 13.70 1.67
C ASP A 105 39.88 12.95 0.43
N TYR A 106 40.08 13.41 -0.82
CA TYR A 106 41.32 13.76 -1.54
C TYR A 106 42.40 12.65 -1.57
N CYS A 107 43.04 12.51 -2.74
CA CYS A 107 44.07 11.53 -3.19
C CYS A 107 43.50 10.21 -3.77
N ASP A 108 43.85 9.73 -4.96
CA ASP A 108 44.88 10.07 -5.98
C ASP A 108 44.33 9.70 -7.37
#